data_AF-A0A1Y5EPC5-F1
#
_entry.id   AF-A0A1Y5EPC5-F1
#
_cell.length_a   1.000
_cell.length_b   1.000
_cell.length_c   1.000
_cell.angle_alpha   90.00
_cell.angle_beta   90.00
_cell.angle_gamma   90.00
#
_symmetry.space_group_name_H-M   'P 1'
#
loop_
_entity.id
_entity.type
_entity.pdbx_description
1 polymer ?
#
loop_
_entity_poly.entity_id
_entity_poly.type
_entity_poly.pdbx_seq_one_letter_code
_entity_poly.pdbx_strand_id
1 'polypeptide(L)'
;MRLLAVFTLLLALLSTNTLAAANAPLDFQPVVAEISRQGDRLLLNYSADTALSSSDAFSALYFDHFEESGMEMAIGLVDPGLKSQLESQFSQVIGQAARGNNKADVNAAWLILKSSLQQVADNQTADDGAGYWSLFTQSLLIIIREGFEAMLVITALTTYLRRQNAGQQLPVIYYGVGLALIMSLLTAYLLTQVYQIAGPQQEALEGLTMLLASAVLFYVSYWLISKSESSRWQAYINGKIDSALSTGSALTLGFAAFLAVYREGAETVLFYQAIAGQSNGEFTPIILGFLLGLAVLAVLYFLMRSASFRLPIGLFFGLTAGLLYYLAISFAGGGVLELQEAGWLSITPVAGIPTITWLGLYPTQETLLAQSLLVIPLFIALAWWLPKLRKQNTEKQS
;
A
#
# COMPACT_ATOMS: atom_id res chain seq x y z
N MET A 1 34.63 -9.06 6.50
CA MET A 1 34.37 -9.33 5.07
C MET A 1 33.16 -10.22 4.84
N ARG A 2 33.04 -11.42 5.44
CA ARG A 2 31.86 -12.31 5.25
C ARG A 2 30.51 -11.69 5.67
N LEU A 3 30.51 -10.86 6.72
CA LEU A 3 29.34 -10.15 7.25
C LEU A 3 28.86 -9.00 6.35
N LEU A 4 29.80 -8.24 5.79
CA LEU A 4 29.51 -7.24 4.77
C LEU A 4 29.03 -7.91 3.49
N ALA A 5 29.62 -9.03 3.08
CA ALA A 5 29.24 -9.77 1.88
C ALA A 5 27.81 -10.34 1.95
N VAL A 6 27.40 -10.95 3.07
CA VAL A 6 26.02 -11.46 3.25
C VAL A 6 25.03 -10.30 3.35
N PHE A 7 25.39 -9.21 4.04
CA PHE A 7 24.57 -8.01 4.12
C PHE A 7 24.44 -7.30 2.77
N THR A 8 25.52 -7.18 1.99
CA THR A 8 25.50 -6.67 0.61
C THR A 8 24.87 -7.64 -0.38
N LEU A 9 24.83 -8.95 -0.10
CA LEU A 9 24.11 -9.93 -0.93
C LEU A 9 22.61 -9.82 -0.68
N LEU A 10 22.19 -9.69 0.58
CA LEU A 10 20.81 -9.31 0.96
C LEU A 10 20.45 -7.93 0.39
N LEU A 11 21.35 -6.95 0.48
CA LEU A 11 21.18 -5.61 -0.13
C LEU A 11 21.15 -5.66 -1.66
N ALA A 12 21.97 -6.51 -2.28
CA ALA A 12 22.00 -6.72 -3.73
C ALA A 12 20.66 -7.32 -4.18
N LEU A 13 20.17 -8.35 -3.49
CA LEU A 13 18.84 -8.92 -3.69
C LEU A 13 17.70 -7.90 -3.45
N LEU A 14 17.89 -6.93 -2.55
CA LEU A 14 16.98 -5.79 -2.31
C LEU A 14 17.11 -4.66 -3.36
N SER A 15 18.23 -4.58 -4.09
CA SER A 15 18.55 -3.47 -5.01
C SER A 15 18.52 -3.83 -6.50
N THR A 16 18.50 -5.12 -6.86
CA THR A 16 18.56 -5.56 -8.26
C THR A 16 17.23 -5.66 -8.97
N ASN A 17 16.08 -5.41 -8.31
CA ASN A 17 14.77 -5.45 -8.98
C ASN A 17 13.93 -4.17 -8.80
N THR A 18 14.53 -3.04 -8.41
CA THR A 18 13.79 -1.79 -8.17
C THR A 18 13.59 -0.90 -9.41
N LEU A 19 13.75 -1.44 -10.61
CA LEU A 19 13.61 -0.70 -11.87
C LEU A 19 12.90 -1.54 -12.95
N ALA A 20 11.69 -1.99 -12.66
CA ALA A 20 10.65 -2.33 -13.65
C ALA A 20 9.46 -2.94 -12.89
N ALA A 21 8.46 -2.12 -12.55
CA ALA A 21 7.13 -2.60 -12.16
C ALA A 21 6.23 -1.39 -11.90
N ALA A 22 5.88 -0.67 -12.97
CA ALA A 22 4.62 0.04 -12.99
C ALA A 22 3.55 -1.00 -13.34
N ASN A 23 2.33 -0.80 -12.85
CA ASN A 23 1.10 -1.52 -13.18
C ASN A 23 0.82 -2.83 -12.40
N ALA A 24 -0.31 -2.80 -11.70
CA ALA A 24 -1.31 -3.86 -11.78
C ALA A 24 -2.68 -3.17 -11.85
N PRO A 25 -3.33 -3.19 -13.02
CA PRO A 25 -4.59 -2.51 -13.28
C PRO A 25 -5.81 -3.43 -13.06
N LEU A 26 -7.01 -2.85 -12.96
CA LEU A 26 -8.30 -3.56 -13.08
C LEU A 26 -8.30 -4.44 -14.34
N ASP A 27 -8.39 -5.77 -14.26
CA ASP A 27 -8.45 -6.63 -15.45
C ASP A 27 -9.72 -6.38 -16.26
N PHE A 28 -9.54 -5.79 -17.43
CA PHE A 28 -10.57 -5.38 -18.35
C PHE A 28 -11.07 -6.51 -19.26
N GLN A 29 -10.35 -7.63 -19.38
CA GLN A 29 -10.77 -8.76 -20.20
C GLN A 29 -12.13 -9.36 -19.80
N PRO A 30 -12.41 -9.69 -18.53
CA PRO A 30 -13.70 -10.26 -18.13
C PRO A 30 -14.86 -9.29 -18.37
N VAL A 31 -14.66 -7.99 -18.11
CA VAL A 31 -15.66 -6.94 -18.32
C VAL A 31 -15.98 -6.78 -19.81
N VAL A 32 -14.96 -6.67 -20.65
CA VAL A 32 -15.13 -6.53 -22.10
C VAL A 32 -15.74 -7.78 -22.72
N ALA A 33 -15.37 -8.97 -22.25
CA ALA A 33 -15.98 -10.22 -22.68
C ALA A 33 -17.48 -10.27 -22.36
N GLU A 34 -17.88 -9.80 -21.18
CA GLU A 34 -19.28 -9.76 -20.77
C GLU A 34 -20.09 -8.75 -21.58
N ILE A 35 -19.61 -7.51 -21.71
CA ILE A 35 -20.23 -6.46 -22.53
C ILE A 35 -20.37 -6.95 -23.98
N SER A 36 -19.32 -7.54 -24.54
CA SER A 36 -19.31 -8.09 -25.89
C SER A 36 -20.37 -9.17 -26.06
N ARG A 37 -20.45 -10.11 -25.11
CA ARG A 37 -21.40 -11.22 -25.14
C ARG A 37 -22.85 -10.73 -25.08
N GLN A 38 -23.15 -9.78 -24.20
CA GLN A 38 -24.50 -9.26 -24.07
C GLN A 38 -24.90 -8.40 -25.26
N GLY A 39 -24.04 -7.49 -25.72
CA GLY A 39 -24.37 -6.67 -26.88
C GLY A 39 -24.51 -7.46 -28.17
N ASP A 40 -23.75 -8.55 -28.36
CA ASP A 40 -23.98 -9.48 -29.48
C ASP A 40 -25.38 -10.11 -29.41
N ARG A 41 -25.85 -10.49 -28.20
CA ARG A 41 -27.20 -11.02 -28.00
C ARG A 41 -28.29 -9.98 -28.24
N LEU A 42 -28.09 -8.74 -27.80
CA LEU A 42 -29.01 -7.63 -28.05
C LEU A 42 -29.12 -7.36 -29.55
N LEU A 43 -27.99 -7.31 -30.25
CA LEU A 43 -27.96 -7.09 -31.68
C LEU A 43 -28.65 -8.23 -32.46
N LEU A 44 -28.48 -9.49 -32.05
CA LEU A 44 -29.17 -10.63 -32.67
C LEU A 44 -30.70 -10.48 -32.63
N ASN A 45 -31.23 -9.95 -31.53
CA ASN A 45 -32.66 -9.79 -31.30
C ASN A 45 -33.22 -8.41 -31.72
N TYR A 46 -32.38 -7.50 -32.20
CA TYR A 46 -32.79 -6.16 -32.59
C TYR A 46 -33.70 -6.14 -33.82
N SER A 47 -34.80 -5.40 -33.72
CA SER A 47 -35.64 -4.97 -34.84
C SER A 47 -36.12 -3.52 -34.62
N ALA A 48 -36.57 -2.85 -35.68
CA ALA A 48 -37.10 -1.48 -35.56
C ALA A 48 -38.33 -1.39 -34.65
N ASP A 49 -39.11 -2.47 -34.53
CA ASP A 49 -40.28 -2.56 -33.66
C ASP A 49 -39.91 -2.62 -32.17
N THR A 50 -38.69 -3.03 -31.83
CA THR A 50 -38.15 -3.12 -30.47
C THR A 50 -37.12 -2.02 -30.17
N ALA A 51 -37.15 -0.93 -30.93
CA ALA A 51 -36.17 0.17 -30.85
C ALA A 51 -35.96 0.73 -29.43
N LEU A 52 -37.05 1.05 -28.73
CA LEU A 52 -37.01 1.61 -27.37
C LEU A 52 -36.44 0.60 -26.35
N SER A 53 -36.96 -0.62 -26.31
CA SER A 53 -36.49 -1.64 -25.36
C SER A 53 -35.05 -2.09 -25.65
N SER A 54 -34.65 -2.12 -26.92
CA SER A 54 -33.28 -2.44 -27.30
C SER A 54 -32.32 -1.30 -26.94
N SER A 55 -32.74 -0.05 -27.11
CA SER A 55 -31.98 1.13 -26.69
C SER A 55 -31.73 1.12 -25.18
N ASP A 56 -32.77 0.84 -24.38
CA ASP A 56 -32.64 0.73 -22.93
C ASP A 56 -31.68 -0.39 -22.53
N ALA A 57 -31.74 -1.53 -23.22
CA ALA A 57 -30.83 -2.65 -22.96
C ALA A 57 -29.38 -2.36 -23.38
N PHE A 58 -29.15 -1.60 -24.47
CA PHE A 58 -27.81 -1.12 -24.82
C PHE A 58 -27.29 -0.09 -23.82
N SER A 59 -28.18 0.74 -23.26
CA SER A 59 -27.84 1.68 -22.19
C SER A 59 -27.41 0.96 -20.92
N ALA A 60 -28.03 -0.17 -20.58
CA ALA A 60 -27.64 -1.00 -19.45
C ALA A 60 -26.21 -1.54 -19.58
N LEU A 61 -25.72 -1.83 -20.79
CA LEU A 61 -24.32 -2.23 -20.97
C LEU A 61 -23.32 -1.14 -20.56
N TYR A 62 -23.72 0.13 -20.68
CA TYR A 62 -22.92 1.25 -20.19
C TYR A 62 -22.98 1.31 -18.66
N PHE A 63 -24.17 1.49 -18.09
CA PHE A 63 -24.33 1.74 -16.66
C PHE A 63 -23.99 0.53 -15.78
N ASP A 64 -24.51 -0.65 -16.12
CA ASP A 64 -24.45 -1.85 -15.26
C ASP A 64 -23.15 -2.64 -15.44
N HIS A 65 -22.37 -2.36 -16.49
CA HIS A 65 -21.15 -3.13 -16.80
C HIS A 65 -19.94 -2.25 -17.04
N PHE A 66 -20.03 -1.18 -17.83
CA PHE A 66 -18.87 -0.34 -18.13
C PHE A 66 -18.57 0.67 -17.02
N GLU A 67 -19.58 1.33 -16.47
CA GLU A 67 -19.46 2.28 -15.36
C GLU A 67 -19.32 1.55 -14.01
N GLU A 68 -20.24 0.62 -13.71
CA GLU A 68 -20.25 -0.12 -12.43
C GLU A 68 -18.98 -0.98 -12.20
N SER A 69 -18.30 -1.44 -13.26
CA SER A 69 -17.05 -2.18 -13.11
C SER A 69 -15.83 -1.31 -12.75
N GLY A 70 -15.99 0.02 -12.72
CA GLY A 70 -14.89 0.96 -12.56
C GLY A 70 -14.02 1.12 -13.82
N MET A 71 -14.32 0.40 -14.90
CA MET A 71 -13.56 0.45 -16.16
C MET A 71 -13.58 1.84 -16.80
N GLU A 72 -14.74 2.50 -16.84
CA GLU A 72 -14.88 3.86 -17.36
C GLU A 72 -13.95 4.85 -16.65
N MET A 73 -13.94 4.80 -15.32
CA MET A 73 -13.12 5.68 -14.49
C MET A 73 -11.64 5.37 -14.66
N ALA A 74 -11.26 4.10 -14.61
CA ALA A 74 -9.88 3.66 -14.79
C ALA A 74 -9.31 4.06 -16.16
N ILE A 75 -10.12 3.97 -17.23
CA ILE A 75 -9.75 4.51 -18.55
C ILE A 75 -9.66 6.03 -18.49
N GLY A 76 -10.63 6.72 -17.90
CA GLY A 76 -10.65 8.18 -17.79
C GLY A 76 -9.49 8.79 -17.00
N LEU A 77 -8.94 8.04 -16.05
CA LEU A 77 -7.75 8.44 -15.30
C LEU A 77 -6.47 8.34 -16.14
N VAL A 78 -6.39 7.38 -17.06
CA VAL A 78 -5.20 7.15 -17.88
C VAL A 78 -5.27 7.93 -19.20
N ASP A 79 -6.41 7.92 -19.86
CA ASP A 79 -6.68 8.58 -21.13
C ASP A 79 -8.13 9.14 -21.16
N PRO A 80 -8.32 10.40 -20.72
CA PRO A 80 -9.62 11.08 -20.77
C PRO A 80 -10.19 11.17 -22.20
N GLY A 81 -9.33 11.20 -23.22
CA GLY A 81 -9.74 11.26 -24.62
C GLY A 81 -10.35 9.93 -25.07
N LEU A 82 -9.72 8.82 -24.68
CA LEU A 82 -10.23 7.47 -24.92
C LEU A 82 -11.54 7.22 -24.18
N LYS A 83 -11.66 7.67 -22.91
CA LYS A 83 -12.94 7.63 -22.17
C LYS A 83 -14.05 8.34 -22.95
N SER A 84 -13.83 9.60 -23.34
CA SER A 84 -14.83 10.37 -24.09
C SER A 84 -15.17 9.73 -25.44
N GLN A 85 -14.18 9.10 -26.10
CA GLN A 85 -14.40 8.34 -27.32
C GLN A 85 -15.32 7.14 -27.08
N LEU A 86 -15.11 6.36 -26.02
CA LEU A 86 -15.95 5.21 -25.68
C LEU A 86 -17.37 5.64 -25.29
N GLU A 87 -17.53 6.68 -24.47
CA GLU A 87 -18.84 7.26 -24.13
C GLU A 87 -19.62 7.71 -25.39
N SER A 88 -18.91 8.33 -26.34
CA SER A 88 -19.48 8.70 -27.63
C SER A 88 -19.92 7.47 -28.43
N GLN A 89 -19.13 6.40 -28.44
CA GLN A 89 -19.45 5.16 -29.14
C GLN A 89 -20.64 4.43 -28.50
N PHE A 90 -20.74 4.37 -27.17
CA PHE A 90 -21.92 3.89 -26.47
C PHE A 90 -23.17 4.71 -26.84
N SER A 91 -23.06 6.04 -26.78
CA SER A 91 -24.15 6.95 -27.16
C SER A 91 -24.58 6.78 -28.62
N GLN A 92 -23.64 6.46 -29.52
CA GLN A 92 -23.94 6.17 -30.92
C GLN A 92 -24.75 4.88 -31.07
N VAL A 93 -24.36 3.78 -30.41
CA VAL A 93 -25.12 2.52 -30.45
C VAL A 93 -26.54 2.73 -29.92
N ILE A 94 -26.67 3.36 -28.75
CA ILE A 94 -27.95 3.67 -28.11
C ILE A 94 -28.81 4.55 -29.03
N GLY A 95 -28.22 5.63 -29.57
CA GLY A 95 -28.93 6.56 -30.45
C GLY A 95 -29.38 5.95 -31.78
N GLN A 96 -28.60 5.04 -32.36
CA GLN A 96 -29.00 4.29 -33.56
C GLN A 96 -30.17 3.34 -33.27
N ALA A 97 -30.11 2.64 -32.13
CA ALA A 97 -31.19 1.75 -31.69
C ALA A 97 -32.48 2.52 -31.40
N ALA A 98 -32.41 3.62 -30.65
CA ALA A 98 -33.55 4.45 -30.25
C ALA A 98 -34.31 5.07 -31.43
N ARG A 99 -33.60 5.43 -32.50
CA ARG A 99 -34.21 5.99 -33.72
C ARG A 99 -34.91 4.94 -34.59
N GLY A 100 -34.81 3.65 -34.26
CA GLY A 100 -35.37 2.56 -35.05
C GLY A 100 -34.67 2.39 -36.40
N ASN A 101 -33.38 2.73 -36.49
CA ASN A 101 -32.61 2.58 -37.72
C ASN A 101 -32.43 1.09 -38.06
N ASN A 102 -31.99 0.81 -39.29
CA ASN A 102 -31.88 -0.58 -39.71
C ASN A 102 -30.82 -1.33 -38.87
N LYS A 103 -30.96 -2.65 -38.79
CA LYS A 103 -30.04 -3.51 -38.01
C LYS A 103 -28.58 -3.42 -38.45
N ALA A 104 -28.33 -3.09 -39.72
CA ALA A 104 -26.97 -2.96 -40.24
C ALA A 104 -26.26 -1.72 -39.66
N ASP A 105 -26.98 -0.61 -39.47
CA ASP A 105 -26.45 0.63 -38.89
C ASP A 105 -26.13 0.46 -37.40
N VAL A 106 -27.02 -0.21 -36.65
CA VAL A 106 -26.78 -0.55 -35.24
C VAL A 106 -25.61 -1.53 -35.10
N ASN A 107 -25.50 -2.53 -36.00
CA ASN A 107 -24.38 -3.46 -36.04
C ASN A 107 -23.05 -2.73 -36.32
N ALA A 108 -23.03 -1.80 -37.27
CA ALA A 108 -21.82 -1.04 -37.58
C ALA A 108 -21.32 -0.23 -36.38
N ALA A 109 -22.23 0.45 -35.67
CA ALA A 109 -21.90 1.18 -34.44
C ALA A 109 -21.41 0.23 -33.33
N TRP A 110 -22.06 -0.93 -33.16
CA TRP A 110 -21.69 -1.94 -32.18
C TRP A 110 -20.29 -2.53 -32.42
N LEU A 111 -19.95 -2.85 -33.67
CA LEU A 111 -18.64 -3.39 -34.02
C LEU A 111 -17.51 -2.40 -33.74
N ILE A 112 -17.73 -1.11 -33.97
CA ILE A 112 -16.77 -0.05 -33.64
C ILE A 112 -16.53 -0.02 -32.13
N LEU A 113 -17.61 0.07 -31.33
CA LEU A 113 -17.51 0.07 -29.87
C LEU A 113 -16.80 -1.18 -29.35
N LYS A 114 -17.24 -2.37 -29.80
CA LYS A 114 -16.66 -3.65 -29.41
C LYS A 114 -15.17 -3.73 -29.73
N SER A 115 -14.75 -3.26 -30.90
CA SER A 115 -13.32 -3.25 -31.27
C SER A 115 -12.47 -2.34 -30.39
N SER A 116 -12.98 -1.14 -30.04
CA SER A 116 -12.30 -0.23 -29.12
C SER A 116 -12.17 -0.84 -27.72
N LEU A 117 -13.24 -1.47 -27.22
CA LEU A 117 -13.22 -2.16 -25.92
C LEU A 117 -12.23 -3.33 -25.92
N GLN A 118 -12.20 -4.13 -26.97
CA GLN A 118 -11.25 -5.25 -27.12
C GLN A 118 -9.80 -4.74 -27.12
N GLN A 119 -9.52 -3.65 -27.84
CA GLN A 119 -8.20 -3.05 -27.89
C GLN A 119 -7.74 -2.54 -26.52
N VAL A 120 -8.66 -2.00 -25.72
CA VAL A 120 -8.38 -1.57 -24.35
C VAL A 120 -8.01 -2.75 -23.45
N ALA A 121 -8.76 -3.85 -23.53
CA ALA A 121 -8.47 -5.05 -22.77
C ALA A 121 -7.17 -5.74 -23.21
N ASP A 122 -6.89 -5.79 -24.52
CA ASP A 122 -5.69 -6.43 -25.05
C ASP A 122 -4.42 -5.66 -24.69
N ASN A 123 -4.47 -4.32 -24.72
CA ASN A 123 -3.33 -3.47 -24.36
C ASN A 123 -2.99 -3.50 -22.86
N GLN A 124 -3.89 -4.01 -22.01
CA GLN A 124 -3.69 -4.08 -20.57
C GLN A 124 -2.93 -5.35 -20.12
N THR A 125 -3.08 -6.46 -20.85
CA THR A 125 -2.50 -7.78 -20.52
C THR A 125 -0.97 -7.88 -20.60
N ALA A 126 -0.26 -6.81 -20.98
CA ALA A 126 1.19 -6.83 -21.13
C ALA A 126 1.99 -6.73 -19.81
N ASP A 127 1.35 -6.59 -18.63
CA ASP A 127 2.04 -6.29 -17.36
C ASP A 127 1.64 -7.14 -16.13
N ASP A 128 1.03 -8.32 -16.31
CA ASP A 128 0.59 -9.23 -15.21
C ASP A 128 1.72 -9.71 -14.28
N GLY A 129 2.98 -9.59 -14.69
CA GLY A 129 4.13 -9.96 -13.85
C GLY A 129 4.47 -8.92 -12.77
N ALA A 130 4.13 -7.65 -12.96
CA ALA A 130 4.62 -6.55 -12.14
C ALA A 130 3.87 -6.41 -10.79
N GLY A 131 2.56 -6.67 -10.77
CA GLY A 131 1.70 -6.61 -9.58
C GLY A 131 2.06 -7.60 -8.48
N TYR A 132 2.22 -8.87 -8.88
CA TYR A 132 2.50 -9.97 -7.96
C TYR A 132 3.78 -9.73 -7.15
N TRP A 133 4.87 -9.36 -7.84
CA TRP A 133 6.15 -9.09 -7.18
C TRP A 133 6.11 -7.81 -6.33
N SER A 134 5.31 -6.82 -6.71
CA SER A 134 5.10 -5.61 -5.90
C SER A 134 4.39 -5.94 -4.57
N LEU A 135 3.24 -6.61 -4.61
CA LEU A 135 2.49 -7.00 -3.40
C LEU A 135 3.33 -7.92 -2.51
N PHE A 136 4.05 -8.86 -3.12
CA PHE A 136 4.97 -9.77 -2.42
C PHE A 136 6.09 -9.00 -1.70
N THR A 137 6.77 -8.09 -2.39
CA THR A 137 7.89 -7.32 -1.81
C THR A 137 7.41 -6.36 -0.73
N GLN A 138 6.27 -5.68 -0.92
CA GLN A 138 5.67 -4.82 0.10
C GLN A 138 5.33 -5.59 1.37
N SER A 139 4.62 -6.72 1.25
CA SER A 139 4.29 -7.60 2.36
C SER A 139 5.54 -8.09 3.10
N LEU A 140 6.54 -8.57 2.35
CA LEU A 140 7.82 -9.03 2.88
C LEU A 140 8.52 -7.94 3.70
N LEU A 141 8.61 -6.72 3.16
CA LEU A 141 9.31 -5.62 3.80
C LEU A 141 8.61 -5.15 5.08
N ILE A 142 7.27 -5.10 5.10
CA ILE A 142 6.51 -4.71 6.29
C ILE A 142 6.76 -5.67 7.42
N ILE A 143 6.55 -6.98 7.22
CA ILE A 143 6.67 -7.93 8.33
C ILE A 143 8.11 -7.98 8.86
N ILE A 144 9.11 -7.89 7.97
CA ILE A 144 10.52 -7.83 8.38
C ILE A 144 10.77 -6.58 9.23
N ARG A 145 10.20 -5.42 8.88
CA ARG A 145 10.34 -4.19 9.65
C ARG A 145 9.69 -4.31 11.02
N GLU A 146 8.38 -4.53 11.07
CA GLU A 146 7.62 -4.50 12.33
C GLU A 146 8.09 -5.62 13.26
N GLY A 147 8.33 -6.80 12.69
CA GLY A 147 8.89 -7.93 13.43
C GLY A 147 10.29 -7.64 13.97
N PHE A 148 11.13 -6.91 13.24
CA PHE A 148 12.46 -6.54 13.72
C PHE A 148 12.42 -5.48 14.82
N GLU A 149 11.56 -4.46 14.70
CA GLU A 149 11.35 -3.46 15.75
C GLU A 149 10.85 -4.13 17.05
N ALA A 150 9.87 -5.02 16.94
CA ALA A 150 9.42 -5.84 18.06
C ALA A 150 10.58 -6.69 18.65
N MET A 151 11.37 -7.37 17.81
CA MET A 151 12.51 -8.18 18.26
C MET A 151 13.58 -7.35 18.98
N LEU A 152 13.85 -6.10 18.55
CA LEU A 152 14.81 -5.22 19.23
C LEU A 152 14.36 -4.91 20.66
N VAL A 153 13.08 -4.57 20.85
CA VAL A 153 12.54 -4.27 22.18
C VAL A 153 12.59 -5.52 23.06
N ILE A 154 12.14 -6.68 22.56
CA ILE A 154 12.17 -7.93 23.32
C ILE A 154 13.60 -8.35 23.64
N THR A 155 14.54 -8.21 22.70
CA THR A 155 15.95 -8.50 22.95
C THR A 155 16.55 -7.55 23.99
N ALA A 156 16.18 -6.26 23.98
CA ALA A 156 16.63 -5.31 24.98
C ALA A 156 16.10 -5.65 26.38
N LEU A 157 14.80 -5.94 26.51
CA LEU A 157 14.17 -6.30 27.78
C LEU A 157 14.71 -7.64 28.34
N THR A 158 14.87 -8.65 27.49
CA THR A 158 15.42 -9.95 27.89
C THR A 158 16.91 -9.85 28.25
N THR A 159 17.69 -9.04 27.53
CA THR A 159 19.09 -8.77 27.86
C THR A 159 19.21 -8.01 29.18
N TYR A 160 18.32 -7.05 29.44
CA TYR A 160 18.25 -6.32 30.70
C TYR A 160 17.98 -7.26 31.89
N LEU A 161 16.96 -8.12 31.80
CA LEU A 161 16.66 -9.10 32.85
C LEU A 161 17.82 -10.09 33.10
N ARG A 162 18.50 -10.53 32.04
CA ARG A 162 19.68 -11.40 32.16
C ARG A 162 20.85 -10.71 32.86
N ARG A 163 21.09 -9.41 32.57
CA ARG A 163 22.13 -8.62 33.26
C ARG A 163 21.84 -8.40 34.73
N GLN A 164 20.57 -8.29 35.10
CA GLN A 164 20.11 -8.12 36.48
C GLN A 164 20.10 -9.45 37.29
N ASN A 165 20.60 -10.57 36.73
CA ASN A 165 20.45 -11.92 37.30
C ASN A 165 19.00 -12.35 37.61
N ALA A 166 18.01 -11.61 37.10
CA ALA A 166 16.58 -11.85 37.29
C ALA A 166 16.00 -12.74 36.17
N GLY A 167 16.79 -13.72 35.70
CA GLY A 167 16.41 -14.59 34.58
C GLY A 167 15.12 -15.39 34.81
N GLN A 168 14.73 -15.61 36.06
CA GLN A 168 13.48 -16.27 36.45
C GLN A 168 12.22 -15.50 36.03
N GLN A 169 12.34 -14.19 35.76
CA GLN A 169 11.21 -13.33 35.34
C GLN A 169 11.04 -13.25 33.81
N LEU A 170 11.91 -13.91 33.03
CA LEU A 170 11.80 -13.96 31.56
C LEU A 170 10.43 -14.47 31.05
N PRO A 171 9.75 -15.45 31.68
CA PRO A 171 8.42 -15.87 31.25
C PRO A 171 7.39 -14.75 31.20
N VAL A 172 7.49 -13.75 32.08
CA VAL A 172 6.54 -12.62 32.15
C VAL A 172 6.60 -11.76 30.89
N ILE A 173 7.80 -11.60 30.30
CA ILE A 173 7.95 -10.94 28.99
C ILE A 173 7.24 -11.76 27.91
N TYR A 174 7.46 -13.08 27.85
CA TYR A 174 6.85 -13.94 26.83
C TYR A 174 5.32 -13.99 26.95
N TYR A 175 4.76 -13.96 28.17
CA TYR A 175 3.31 -13.83 28.36
C TYR A 175 2.79 -12.50 27.81
N GLY A 176 3.50 -11.39 28.06
CA GLY A 176 3.17 -10.09 27.48
C GLY A 176 3.19 -10.10 25.94
N VAL A 177 4.21 -10.72 25.34
CA VAL A 177 4.31 -10.91 23.89
C VAL A 177 3.15 -11.76 23.35
N GLY A 178 2.86 -12.89 23.98
CA GLY A 178 1.76 -13.77 23.56
C GLY A 178 0.41 -13.08 23.63
N LEU A 179 0.15 -12.32 24.69
CA LEU A 179 -1.08 -11.53 24.83
C LEU A 179 -1.16 -10.44 23.75
N ALA A 180 -0.04 -9.76 23.45
CA ALA A 180 0.00 -8.74 22.41
C ALA A 180 -0.34 -9.30 21.03
N LEU A 181 0.24 -10.44 20.66
CA LEU A 181 -0.05 -11.11 19.38
C LEU A 181 -1.53 -11.48 19.26
N ILE A 182 -2.12 -12.03 20.34
CA ILE A 182 -3.56 -12.35 20.37
C ILE A 182 -4.39 -11.08 20.20
N MET A 183 -4.05 -10.00 20.89
CA MET A 183 -4.76 -8.73 20.78
C MET A 183 -4.60 -8.10 19.39
N SER A 184 -3.44 -8.22 18.73
CA SER A 184 -3.24 -7.73 17.36
C SER A 184 -4.10 -8.52 16.35
N LEU A 185 -4.18 -9.85 16.50
CA LEU A 185 -5.09 -10.68 15.68
C LEU A 185 -6.56 -10.33 15.93
N LEU A 186 -6.94 -10.07 17.18
CA LEU A 186 -8.28 -9.62 17.52
C LEU A 186 -8.59 -8.27 16.87
N THR A 187 -7.65 -7.32 16.90
CA THR A 187 -7.79 -6.02 16.22
C THR A 187 -7.96 -6.21 14.71
N ALA A 188 -7.17 -7.07 14.08
CA ALA A 188 -7.31 -7.40 12.66
C ALA A 188 -8.71 -7.94 12.34
N TYR A 189 -9.17 -8.92 13.14
CA TYR A 189 -10.51 -9.49 13.00
C TYR A 189 -11.60 -8.43 13.16
N LEU A 190 -11.56 -7.63 14.21
CA LEU A 190 -12.54 -6.57 14.45
C LEU A 190 -12.59 -5.56 13.29
N LEU A 191 -11.43 -5.17 12.75
CA LEU A 191 -11.39 -4.28 11.59
C LEU A 191 -12.05 -4.91 10.37
N THR A 192 -11.80 -6.20 10.07
CA THR A 192 -12.48 -6.89 8.95
C THR A 192 -14.00 -6.92 9.12
N GLN A 193 -14.50 -7.08 10.34
CA GLN A 193 -15.94 -7.05 10.62
C GLN A 193 -16.52 -5.66 10.37
N VAL A 194 -15.79 -4.60 10.75
CA VAL A 194 -16.22 -3.21 10.51
C VAL A 194 -16.36 -2.95 9.01
N TYR A 195 -15.42 -3.40 8.17
CA TYR A 195 -15.51 -3.22 6.71
C TYR A 195 -16.67 -4.00 6.09
N GLN A 196 -16.93 -5.24 6.51
CA GLN A 196 -18.04 -6.03 5.97
C GLN A 196 -19.42 -5.42 6.26
N ILE A 197 -19.55 -4.67 7.35
CA ILE A 197 -20.80 -4.00 7.74
C ILE A 197 -21.00 -2.69 6.95
N ALA A 198 -19.95 -2.14 6.32
CA ALA A 198 -19.95 -0.81 5.72
C ALA A 198 -20.71 -0.69 4.39
N GLY A 199 -20.95 -1.79 3.66
CA GLY A 199 -21.77 -1.79 2.44
C GLY A 199 -21.33 -0.72 1.40
N PRO A 200 -22.23 0.11 0.83
CA PRO A 200 -21.91 1.11 -0.21
C PRO A 200 -20.94 2.23 0.21
N GLN A 201 -20.45 2.27 1.46
CA GLN A 201 -19.42 3.21 1.92
C GLN A 201 -18.03 2.54 2.10
N GLN A 202 -17.83 1.34 1.56
CA GLN A 202 -16.56 0.62 1.70
C GLN A 202 -15.36 1.43 1.19
N GLU A 203 -15.45 1.99 -0.02
CA GLU A 203 -14.43 2.84 -0.65
C GLU A 203 -14.06 4.04 0.24
N ALA A 204 -15.06 4.68 0.89
CA ALA A 204 -14.80 5.81 1.78
C ALA A 204 -14.00 5.41 3.03
N LEU A 205 -14.29 4.23 3.59
CA LEU A 205 -13.58 3.71 4.75
C LEU A 205 -12.17 3.24 4.40
N GLU A 206 -11.98 2.64 3.22
CA GLU A 206 -10.67 2.26 2.70
C GLU A 206 -9.80 3.50 2.49
N GLY A 207 -10.34 4.52 1.82
CA GLY A 207 -9.64 5.80 1.64
C GLY A 207 -9.28 6.50 2.94
N LEU A 208 -10.23 6.58 3.89
CA LEU A 208 -9.97 7.17 5.21
C LEU A 208 -8.88 6.41 5.97
N THR A 209 -8.89 5.09 5.90
CA THR A 209 -7.90 4.24 6.59
C THR A 209 -6.51 4.41 5.97
N MET A 210 -6.41 4.48 4.64
CA MET A 210 -5.15 4.75 3.94
C MET A 210 -4.60 6.14 4.30
N LEU A 211 -5.45 7.18 4.38
CA LEU A 211 -5.02 8.51 4.81
C LEU A 211 -4.57 8.55 6.26
N LEU A 212 -5.27 7.84 7.15
CA LEU A 212 -4.86 7.71 8.55
C LEU A 212 -3.51 6.99 8.65
N ALA A 213 -3.33 5.90 7.91
CA ALA A 213 -2.07 5.17 7.83
C ALA A 213 -0.94 6.06 7.28
N SER A 214 -1.21 6.88 6.25
CA SER A 214 -0.25 7.86 5.71
C SER A 214 0.21 8.87 6.77
N ALA A 215 -0.73 9.45 7.54
CA ALA A 215 -0.41 10.39 8.61
C ALA A 215 0.44 9.75 9.72
N VAL A 216 0.09 8.54 10.12
CA VAL A 216 0.86 7.76 11.12
C VAL A 216 2.26 7.45 10.59
N LEU A 217 2.39 6.95 9.36
CA LEU A 217 3.66 6.64 8.71
C LEU A 217 4.58 7.86 8.62
N PHE A 218 4.04 9.00 8.21
CA PHE A 218 4.79 10.25 8.14
C PHE A 218 5.30 10.66 9.52
N TYR A 219 4.45 10.59 10.55
CA TYR A 219 4.84 10.90 11.93
C TYR A 219 5.94 9.97 12.44
N VAL A 220 5.79 8.66 12.25
CA VAL A 220 6.75 7.64 12.70
C VAL A 220 8.08 7.76 11.95
N SER A 221 8.03 7.95 10.63
CA SER A 221 9.21 8.21 9.80
C SER A 221 9.98 9.44 10.29
N TYR A 222 9.27 10.56 10.48
CA TYR A 222 9.87 11.79 10.99
C TYR A 222 10.48 11.58 12.39
N TRP A 223 9.79 10.85 13.26
CA TRP A 223 10.30 10.51 14.59
C TRP A 223 11.59 9.68 14.53
N LEU A 224 11.65 8.67 13.67
CA LEU A 224 12.85 7.84 13.46
C LEU A 224 14.03 8.66 12.94
N ILE A 225 13.80 9.52 11.95
CA ILE A 225 14.85 10.40 11.38
C ILE A 225 15.36 11.37 12.45
N SER A 226 14.45 12.02 13.18
CA SER A 226 14.80 12.99 14.22
C SER A 226 15.50 12.38 15.45
N LYS A 227 15.36 11.07 15.67
CA LYS A 227 16.00 10.32 16.77
C LYS A 227 17.23 9.51 16.35
N SER A 228 17.54 9.43 15.06
CA SER A 228 18.73 8.75 14.53
C SER A 228 20.08 9.37 14.96
N GLU A 229 20.07 10.59 15.54
CA GLU A 229 21.21 11.14 16.27
C GLU A 229 21.44 10.34 17.57
N SER A 230 22.34 9.36 17.49
CA SER A 230 22.66 8.37 18.52
C SER A 230 23.13 8.93 19.87
N SER A 231 23.32 10.24 20.03
CA SER A 231 23.79 10.86 21.27
C SER A 231 22.68 11.04 22.32
N ARG A 232 21.41 11.24 21.91
CA ARG A 232 20.30 11.51 22.84
C ARG A 232 19.59 10.25 23.32
N TRP A 233 19.66 9.14 22.57
CA TRP A 233 19.09 7.85 22.96
C TRP A 233 19.84 7.23 24.15
N GLN A 234 21.17 7.17 24.09
CA GLN A 234 22.01 6.74 25.23
C GLN A 234 21.74 7.56 26.50
N ALA A 235 21.61 8.90 26.38
CA ALA A 235 21.35 9.78 27.51
C ALA A 235 19.92 9.64 28.10
N TYR A 236 18.91 9.46 27.24
CA TYR A 236 17.52 9.25 27.66
C TYR A 236 17.31 7.87 28.32
N ILE A 237 17.96 6.84 27.78
CA ILE A 237 17.96 5.49 28.33
C ILE A 237 18.65 5.47 29.69
N ASN A 238 19.83 6.09 29.83
CA ASN A 238 20.53 6.15 31.12
C ASN A 238 19.74 6.95 32.17
N GLY A 239 19.12 8.08 31.80
CA GLY A 239 18.39 8.93 32.76
C GLY A 239 17.02 8.39 33.20
N LYS A 240 16.27 7.70 32.33
CA LYS A 240 14.96 7.12 32.70
C LYS A 240 15.08 5.74 33.35
N ILE A 241 16.14 5.00 33.07
CA ILE A 241 16.42 3.75 33.76
C ILE A 241 16.66 4.04 35.24
N ASP A 242 17.49 5.02 35.60
CA ASP A 242 17.80 5.31 37.01
C ASP A 242 16.59 5.78 37.84
N SER A 243 15.58 6.35 37.21
CA SER A 243 14.38 6.90 37.88
C SER A 243 13.25 5.89 38.08
N ALA A 244 13.22 4.81 37.29
CA ALA A 244 12.24 3.72 37.43
C ALA A 244 12.68 2.64 38.44
N LEU A 245 13.89 2.78 39.00
CA LEU A 245 14.58 1.78 39.83
C LEU A 245 14.03 1.58 41.24
N SER A 246 13.07 2.38 41.71
CA SER A 246 12.65 2.29 43.12
C SER A 246 11.49 1.31 43.40
N THR A 247 10.81 0.69 42.41
CA THR A 247 9.68 -0.24 42.73
C THR A 247 9.18 -1.30 41.72
N GLY A 248 9.58 -1.38 40.44
CA GLY A 248 8.73 -2.04 39.40
C GLY A 248 8.75 -3.58 39.25
N SER A 249 7.70 -4.27 39.72
CA SER A 249 7.33 -5.70 39.54
C SER A 249 7.62 -6.29 38.14
N ALA A 250 7.96 -7.58 38.05
CA ALA A 250 8.09 -8.35 36.80
C ALA A 250 6.92 -8.10 35.81
N LEU A 251 5.74 -7.80 36.35
CA LEU A 251 4.53 -7.44 35.63
C LEU A 251 4.68 -6.14 34.81
N THR A 252 5.41 -5.14 35.29
CA THR A 252 5.70 -3.90 34.55
C THR A 252 6.53 -4.17 33.30
N LEU A 253 7.51 -5.08 33.38
CA LEU A 253 8.32 -5.48 32.22
C LEU A 253 7.51 -6.30 31.22
N GLY A 254 6.61 -7.17 31.70
CA GLY A 254 5.64 -7.88 30.85
C GLY A 254 4.68 -6.92 30.14
N PHE A 255 4.17 -5.91 30.85
CA PHE A 255 3.29 -4.90 30.28
C PHE A 255 4.01 -3.98 29.27
N ALA A 256 5.28 -3.64 29.53
CA ALA A 256 6.10 -2.90 28.58
C ALA A 256 6.34 -3.71 27.29
N ALA A 257 6.63 -5.02 27.43
CA ALA A 257 6.73 -5.93 26.29
C ALA A 257 5.42 -6.04 25.52
N PHE A 258 4.29 -6.16 26.23
CA PHE A 258 2.95 -6.16 25.65
C PHE A 258 2.68 -4.90 24.83
N LEU A 259 2.85 -3.70 25.41
CA LEU A 259 2.56 -2.44 24.73
C LEU A 259 3.44 -2.24 23.49
N ALA A 260 4.72 -2.60 23.58
CA ALA A 260 5.63 -2.50 22.45
C ALA A 260 5.20 -3.43 21.31
N VAL A 261 5.00 -4.72 21.59
CA VAL A 261 4.61 -5.69 20.55
C VAL A 261 3.21 -5.42 20.02
N TYR A 262 2.27 -5.00 20.86
CA TYR A 262 0.92 -4.67 20.42
C TYR A 262 0.91 -3.47 19.49
N ARG A 263 1.75 -2.46 19.75
CA ARG A 263 1.91 -1.30 18.85
C ARG A 263 2.43 -1.75 17.48
N GLU A 264 3.55 -2.47 17.43
CA GLU A 264 4.12 -2.95 16.16
C GLU A 264 3.12 -3.89 15.44
N GLY A 265 2.40 -4.72 16.20
CA GLY A 265 1.37 -5.62 15.66
C GLY A 265 0.15 -4.87 15.12
N ALA A 266 -0.31 -3.79 15.78
CA ALA A 266 -1.40 -2.96 15.29
C ALA A 266 -1.00 -2.19 14.02
N GLU A 267 0.22 -1.66 13.97
CA GLU A 267 0.79 -1.05 12.76
C GLU A 267 0.87 -2.08 11.62
N THR A 268 1.38 -3.29 11.89
CA THR A 268 1.40 -4.40 10.93
C THR A 268 0.01 -4.66 10.35
N VAL A 269 -1.01 -4.78 11.21
CA VAL A 269 -2.39 -5.04 10.80
C VAL A 269 -2.91 -3.95 9.86
N LEU A 270 -2.68 -2.68 10.19
CA LEU A 270 -3.11 -1.56 9.34
C LEU A 270 -2.41 -1.58 7.98
N PHE A 271 -1.11 -1.87 7.92
CA PHE A 271 -0.39 -1.97 6.66
C PHE A 271 -0.85 -3.14 5.79
N TYR A 272 -1.07 -4.30 6.40
CA TYR A 272 -1.58 -5.46 5.68
C TYR A 272 -3.01 -5.23 5.17
N GLN A 273 -3.84 -4.46 5.89
CA GLN A 273 -5.15 -4.07 5.38
C GLN A 273 -5.06 -3.11 4.19
N ALA A 274 -4.17 -2.11 4.24
CA ALA A 274 -3.98 -1.20 3.13
C ALA A 274 -3.50 -1.91 1.84
N ILE A 275 -2.65 -2.93 1.95
CA ILE A 275 -2.20 -3.71 0.79
C ILE A 275 -3.25 -4.74 0.36
N ALA A 276 -4.04 -5.26 1.30
CA ALA A 276 -5.18 -6.12 0.99
C ALA A 276 -6.22 -5.40 0.12
N GLY A 277 -6.52 -4.13 0.39
CA GLY A 277 -7.40 -3.30 -0.47
C GLY A 277 -6.85 -3.19 -1.91
N GLN A 278 -5.55 -3.01 -2.05
CA GLN A 278 -4.88 -2.94 -3.36
C GLN A 278 -4.75 -4.29 -4.09
N SER A 279 -5.13 -5.41 -3.48
CA SER A 279 -4.85 -6.75 -4.01
C SER A 279 -5.86 -7.28 -5.01
N ASN A 280 -6.97 -6.58 -5.27
CA ASN A 280 -8.05 -6.99 -6.19
C ASN A 280 -8.51 -8.46 -5.99
N GLY A 281 -8.41 -8.99 -4.76
CA GLY A 281 -8.75 -10.38 -4.41
C GLY A 281 -7.60 -11.41 -4.52
N GLU A 282 -6.41 -11.03 -4.99
CA GLU A 282 -5.24 -11.90 -5.10
C GLU A 282 -4.34 -11.82 -3.85
N PHE A 283 -4.64 -12.65 -2.84
CA PHE A 283 -3.90 -12.66 -1.57
C PHE A 283 -2.63 -13.52 -1.57
N THR A 284 -2.41 -14.34 -2.60
CA THR A 284 -1.26 -15.25 -2.70
C THR A 284 0.10 -14.56 -2.56
N PRO A 285 0.41 -13.46 -3.29
CA PRO A 285 1.69 -12.77 -3.15
C PRO A 285 1.90 -12.21 -1.74
N ILE A 286 0.83 -11.69 -1.11
CA ILE A 286 0.87 -11.17 0.26
C ILE A 286 1.19 -12.28 1.26
N ILE A 287 0.52 -13.44 1.16
CA ILE A 287 0.75 -14.56 2.08
C ILE A 287 2.19 -15.07 1.95
N LEU A 288 2.70 -15.21 0.72
CA LEU A 288 4.06 -15.69 0.49
C LEU A 288 5.12 -14.69 0.97
N GLY A 289 4.90 -13.39 0.75
CA GLY A 289 5.75 -12.32 1.27
C GLY A 289 5.81 -12.35 2.80
N PHE A 290 4.66 -12.48 3.44
CA PHE A 290 4.54 -12.60 4.89
C PHE A 290 5.29 -13.84 5.44
N LEU A 291 5.06 -15.01 4.85
CA LEU A 291 5.70 -16.27 5.29
C LEU A 291 7.22 -16.24 5.12
N LEU A 292 7.71 -15.73 3.98
CA LEU A 292 9.14 -15.56 3.76
C LEU A 292 9.73 -14.56 4.77
N GLY A 293 9.02 -13.47 5.05
CA GLY A 293 9.45 -12.49 6.04
C GLY A 293 9.52 -13.06 7.46
N LEU A 294 8.57 -13.89 7.87
CA LEU A 294 8.66 -14.64 9.13
C LEU A 294 9.88 -15.56 9.19
N ALA A 295 10.21 -16.25 8.08
CA ALA A 295 11.41 -17.07 8.00
C ALA A 295 12.69 -16.23 8.15
N VAL A 296 12.75 -15.06 7.50
CA VAL A 296 13.86 -14.11 7.63
C VAL A 296 13.97 -13.60 9.07
N LEU A 297 12.87 -13.22 9.72
CA LEU A 297 12.85 -12.80 11.12
C LEU A 297 13.35 -13.88 12.06
N ALA A 298 12.96 -15.14 11.84
CA ALA A 298 13.44 -16.26 12.63
C ALA A 298 14.98 -16.40 12.52
N VAL A 299 15.52 -16.31 11.29
CA VAL A 299 16.97 -16.30 11.06
C VAL A 299 17.62 -15.12 11.77
N LEU A 300 17.08 -13.90 11.64
CA LEU A 300 17.59 -12.71 12.30
C LEU A 300 17.59 -12.84 13.83
N TYR A 301 16.53 -13.40 14.42
CA TYR A 301 16.48 -13.68 15.86
C TYR A 301 17.61 -14.60 16.32
N PHE A 302 17.86 -15.71 15.60
CA PHE A 302 18.95 -16.63 15.92
C PHE A 302 20.33 -15.96 15.76
N LEU A 303 20.50 -15.10 14.75
CA LEU A 303 21.72 -14.33 14.56
C LEU A 303 21.92 -13.29 15.67
N MET A 304 20.87 -12.58 16.09
CA MET A 304 20.92 -11.61 17.19
C MET A 304 21.19 -12.26 18.54
N ARG A 305 20.66 -13.46 18.76
CA ARG A 305 20.97 -14.26 19.96
C ARG A 305 22.45 -14.65 20.01
N SER A 306 23.11 -14.73 18.86
CA SER A 306 24.56 -14.96 18.77
C SER A 306 25.30 -13.64 18.99
N ALA A 307 26.03 -13.53 20.11
CA ALA A 307 26.57 -12.28 20.68
C ALA A 307 27.57 -11.46 19.84
N SER A 308 27.79 -11.81 18.56
CA SER A 308 28.77 -11.16 17.66
C SER A 308 28.14 -10.24 16.60
N PHE A 309 26.81 -10.21 16.46
CA PHE A 309 26.15 -9.34 15.48
C PHE A 309 25.97 -7.90 16.00
N ARG A 310 26.79 -6.97 15.49
CA ARG A 310 26.60 -5.52 15.66
C ARG A 310 25.99 -4.95 14.38
N LEU A 311 24.66 -4.81 14.35
CA LEU A 311 23.99 -4.12 13.25
C LEU A 311 24.30 -2.62 13.31
N PRO A 312 24.58 -1.96 12.17
CA PRO A 312 24.71 -0.51 12.12
C PRO A 312 23.33 0.12 12.31
N ILE A 313 22.96 0.35 13.57
CA ILE A 313 21.65 0.85 14.01
C ILE A 313 21.23 2.11 13.24
N GLY A 314 22.17 3.03 12.96
CA GLY A 314 21.90 4.25 12.19
C GLY A 314 21.52 4.02 10.73
N LEU A 315 22.12 3.02 10.06
CA LEU A 315 21.75 2.67 8.68
C LEU A 315 20.38 2.00 8.63
N PHE A 316 20.09 1.13 9.59
CA PHE A 316 18.78 0.49 9.71
C PHE A 316 17.68 1.54 9.89
N PHE A 317 17.84 2.47 10.85
CA PHE A 317 16.85 3.52 11.09
C PHE A 317 16.69 4.51 9.93
N GLY A 318 17.78 4.86 9.23
CA GLY A 318 17.69 5.73 8.06
C GLY A 318 16.95 5.08 6.90
N LEU A 319 17.22 3.80 6.63
CA LEU A 319 16.53 3.03 5.58
C LEU A 319 15.06 2.79 5.92
N THR A 320 14.75 2.38 7.15
CA THR A 320 13.36 2.16 7.56
C THR A 320 12.56 3.45 7.51
N ALA A 321 13.10 4.56 8.01
CA ALA A 321 12.39 5.83 7.92
C ALA A 321 12.20 6.28 6.46
N GLY A 322 13.19 6.10 5.58
CA GLY A 322 13.02 6.38 4.15
C GLY A 322 11.88 5.57 3.51
N LEU A 323 11.78 4.27 3.84
CA LEU A 323 10.70 3.40 3.37
C LEU A 323 9.33 3.86 3.88
N LEU A 324 9.21 4.23 5.16
CA LEU A 324 7.95 4.72 5.73
C LEU A 324 7.51 6.04 5.14
N TYR A 325 8.47 6.93 4.87
CA TYR A 325 8.18 8.17 4.19
C TYR A 325 7.64 7.93 2.78
N TYR A 326 8.23 6.97 2.06
CA TYR A 326 7.75 6.53 0.75
C TYR A 326 6.32 5.95 0.83
N LEU A 327 6.07 5.02 1.75
CA LEU A 327 4.74 4.43 1.93
C LEU A 327 3.70 5.48 2.33
N ALA A 328 4.08 6.48 3.14
CA ALA A 328 3.20 7.59 3.50
C ALA A 328 2.75 8.37 2.26
N ILE A 329 3.67 8.65 1.33
CA ILE A 329 3.37 9.32 0.07
C ILE A 329 2.45 8.46 -0.81
N SER A 330 2.74 7.16 -0.92
CA SER A 330 1.92 6.23 -1.69
C SER A 330 0.49 6.13 -1.15
N PHE A 331 0.34 6.00 0.17
CA PHE A 331 -0.97 5.89 0.82
C PHE A 331 -1.74 7.20 0.83
N ALA A 332 -1.06 8.35 0.84
CA ALA A 332 -1.73 9.64 0.68
C ALA A 332 -2.41 9.74 -0.69
N GLY A 333 -1.73 9.29 -1.74
CA GLY A 333 -2.28 9.27 -3.09
C GLY A 333 -3.42 8.26 -3.25
N GLY A 334 -3.20 7.01 -2.83
CA GLY A 334 -4.23 5.96 -2.88
C GLY A 334 -5.45 6.30 -2.03
N GLY A 335 -5.25 6.79 -0.80
CA GLY A 335 -6.36 7.16 0.08
C GLY A 335 -7.21 8.31 -0.45
N VAL A 336 -6.62 9.28 -1.16
CA VAL A 336 -7.41 10.32 -1.84
C VAL A 336 -8.16 9.76 -3.05
N LEU A 337 -7.55 8.84 -3.81
CA LEU A 337 -8.23 8.17 -4.92
C LEU A 337 -9.47 7.42 -4.44
N GLU A 338 -9.36 6.57 -3.43
CA GLU A 338 -10.49 5.84 -2.83
C GLU A 338 -11.62 6.77 -2.34
N LEU A 339 -11.28 7.96 -1.81
CA LEU A 339 -12.26 8.98 -1.46
C LEU A 339 -12.92 9.65 -2.68
N GLN A 340 -12.22 9.71 -3.82
CA GLN A 340 -12.80 10.12 -5.09
C GLN A 340 -13.75 9.04 -5.63
N GLU A 341 -13.39 7.76 -5.51
CA GLU A 341 -14.24 6.63 -5.90
C GLU A 341 -15.54 6.61 -5.08
N ALA A 342 -15.43 6.84 -3.77
CA ALA A 342 -16.58 6.98 -2.88
C ALA A 342 -17.46 8.23 -3.13
N GLY A 343 -17.08 9.10 -4.09
CA GLY A 343 -17.78 10.34 -4.40
C GLY A 343 -17.66 11.44 -3.35
N TRP A 344 -16.74 11.30 -2.38
CA TRP A 344 -16.54 12.29 -1.31
C TRP A 344 -15.63 13.43 -1.74
N LEU A 345 -14.76 13.19 -2.72
CA LEU A 345 -13.86 14.19 -3.30
C LEU A 345 -14.12 14.36 -4.80
N SER A 346 -14.01 15.60 -5.27
CA SER A 346 -14.08 15.91 -6.70
C SER A 346 -12.87 15.36 -7.44
N ILE A 347 -13.06 15.00 -8.71
CA ILE A 347 -12.00 14.55 -9.60
C ILE A 347 -11.65 15.70 -10.53
N THR A 348 -10.46 16.30 -10.35
CA THR A 348 -9.96 17.34 -11.25
C THR A 348 -8.72 16.83 -12.00
N PRO A 349 -8.85 16.30 -13.23
CA PRO A 349 -7.74 15.73 -13.96
C PRO A 349 -6.65 16.77 -14.31
N VAL A 350 -5.39 16.35 -14.28
CA VAL A 350 -4.24 17.15 -14.69
C VAL A 350 -3.57 16.50 -15.88
N ALA A 351 -3.59 17.19 -17.03
CA ALA A 351 -2.97 16.70 -18.25
C ALA A 351 -1.43 16.63 -18.14
N GLY A 352 -0.84 15.55 -18.63
CA GLY A 352 0.62 15.39 -18.76
C GLY A 352 1.33 14.77 -17.56
N ILE A 353 0.60 14.31 -16.54
CA ILE A 353 1.15 13.57 -15.40
C ILE A 353 0.84 12.07 -15.59
N PRO A 354 1.84 11.17 -15.56
CA PRO A 354 1.60 9.74 -15.68
C PRO A 354 0.95 9.19 -14.41
N THR A 355 0.15 8.12 -14.52
CA THR A 355 -0.26 7.32 -13.37
C THR A 355 0.92 6.46 -12.90
N ILE A 356 1.28 6.55 -11.63
CA ILE A 356 2.31 5.70 -11.00
C ILE A 356 1.74 5.15 -9.70
N THR A 357 1.02 4.02 -9.79
CA THR A 357 0.28 3.40 -8.68
C THR A 357 1.16 3.03 -7.49
N TRP A 358 2.37 2.50 -7.72
CA TRP A 358 3.31 2.18 -6.63
C TRP A 358 3.79 3.42 -5.87
N LEU A 359 3.79 4.58 -6.52
CA LEU A 359 4.11 5.85 -5.87
C LEU A 359 2.84 6.52 -5.30
N GLY A 360 1.65 5.95 -5.53
CA GLY A 360 0.35 6.57 -5.31
C GLY A 360 0.10 7.81 -6.18
N LEU A 361 0.88 8.01 -7.24
CA LEU A 361 0.75 9.19 -8.08
C LEU A 361 -0.40 9.00 -9.06
N TYR A 362 -1.47 9.76 -8.87
CA TYR A 362 -2.61 9.79 -9.78
C TYR A 362 -2.72 11.17 -10.44
N PRO A 363 -3.20 11.27 -11.69
CA PRO A 363 -3.25 12.52 -12.43
C PRO A 363 -4.46 13.38 -12.01
N THR A 364 -4.69 13.54 -10.71
CA THR A 364 -5.74 14.40 -10.16
C THR A 364 -5.12 15.47 -9.26
N GLN A 365 -5.67 16.69 -9.28
CA GLN A 365 -5.13 17.79 -8.47
C GLN A 365 -5.14 17.44 -6.98
N GLU A 366 -6.19 16.76 -6.52
CA GLU A 366 -6.41 16.41 -5.13
C GLU A 366 -5.35 15.41 -4.62
N THR A 367 -5.05 14.36 -5.40
CA THR A 367 -4.03 13.36 -5.04
C THR A 367 -2.64 13.99 -5.05
N LEU A 368 -2.33 14.80 -6.07
CA LEU A 368 -1.05 15.51 -6.17
C LEU A 368 -0.85 16.50 -5.02
N LEU A 369 -1.90 17.21 -4.59
CA LEU A 369 -1.83 18.10 -3.45
C LEU A 369 -1.56 17.34 -2.15
N ALA A 370 -2.26 16.22 -1.93
CA ALA A 370 -2.06 15.37 -0.74
C ALA A 370 -0.62 14.83 -0.67
N GLN A 371 -0.06 14.39 -1.79
CA GLN A 371 1.32 13.94 -1.87
C GLN A 371 2.32 15.10 -1.73
N SER A 372 2.03 16.25 -2.33
CA SER A 372 2.88 17.46 -2.24
C SER A 372 3.06 17.93 -0.80
N LEU A 373 2.02 17.84 0.03
CA LEU A 373 2.07 18.15 1.46
C LEU A 373 3.13 17.31 2.20
N LEU A 374 3.36 16.07 1.77
CA LEU A 374 4.37 15.18 2.34
C LEU A 374 5.73 15.35 1.64
N VAL A 375 5.77 15.61 0.34
CA VAL A 375 7.02 15.68 -0.43
C VAL A 375 7.78 17.01 -0.21
N ILE A 376 7.08 18.13 -0.11
CA ILE A 376 7.70 19.46 0.04
C ILE A 376 8.58 19.57 1.30
N PRO A 377 8.11 19.17 2.50
CA PRO A 377 8.93 19.18 3.71
C PRO A 377 10.22 18.34 3.59
N LEU A 378 10.18 17.22 2.85
CA LEU A 378 11.35 16.37 2.60
C LEU A 378 12.42 17.14 1.84
N PHE A 379 12.04 17.78 0.73
CA PHE A 379 12.97 18.55 -0.09
C PHE A 379 13.56 19.75 0.67
N ILE A 380 12.75 20.41 1.50
CA ILE A 380 13.22 21.49 2.38
C ILE A 380 14.25 20.93 3.38
N ALA A 381 13.94 19.83 4.05
CA ALA A 381 14.86 19.21 5.01
C ALA A 381 16.17 18.76 4.35
N LEU A 382 16.10 18.16 3.16
CA LEU A 382 17.27 17.73 2.40
C LEU A 382 18.14 18.92 1.95
N ALA A 383 17.52 19.98 1.44
CA ALA A 383 18.20 21.21 1.03
C ALA A 383 18.89 21.92 2.20
N TRP A 384 18.33 21.85 3.41
CA TRP A 384 18.95 22.38 4.64
C TRP A 384 20.07 21.48 5.20
N TRP A 385 20.02 20.18 4.96
CA TRP A 385 20.96 19.21 5.54
C TRP A 385 22.20 18.96 4.67
N LEU A 386 22.06 18.96 3.35
CA LEU A 386 23.16 18.76 2.38
C LEU A 386 24.34 19.76 2.55
N PRO A 387 24.13 21.07 2.81
CA PRO A 387 25.22 22.01 3.05
C PRO A 387 25.99 21.74 4.36
N LYS A 388 25.32 21.19 5.38
CA LYS A 388 25.94 20.86 6.68
C LYS A 388 26.84 19.63 6.58
N LEU A 389 26.45 18.63 5.78
CA LEU A 389 27.29 17.44 5.51
C LEU A 389 28.57 17.80 4.75
N ARG A 390 28.49 18.74 3.81
CA ARG A 390 29.67 19.23 3.09
C ARG A 390 30.68 19.91 4.04
N LYS A 391 30.22 20.77 4.97
CA LYS A 391 31.10 21.44 5.93
C LYS A 391 31.83 20.48 6.88
N GLN A 392 31.15 19.44 7.39
CA GLN A 392 31.78 18.46 8.28
C GLN A 392 32.83 17.57 7.59
N ASN A 393 32.70 17.30 6.30
CA ASN A 393 33.73 16.58 5.54
C ASN A 393 34.95 17.45 5.23
N THR A 394 34.77 18.77 5.04
CA THR A 394 35.89 19.69 4.85
C THR A 394 36.72 19.88 6.12
N GLU A 395 36.06 19.99 7.29
CA GLU A 395 36.73 20.10 8.60
C GLU A 395 37.45 18.83 9.07
N LYS A 396 37.07 17.65 8.55
CA LYS A 396 37.79 16.38 8.84
C LYS A 396 39.01 16.15 7.94
N GLN A 397 39.18 16.96 6.89
CA GLN A 397 40.29 16.86 5.93
C GLN A 397 41.34 17.97 6.09
N SER A 398 41.01 19.04 6.83
CA SER A 398 41.96 20.04 7.35
C SER A 398 42.50 19.62 8.71
#